data_AF-A0AAV5H638-F1
#
_entry.id   AF-A0AAV5H638-F1
#
_cell.length_a   1.000
_cell.length_b   1.000
_cell.length_c   1.000
_cell.angle_alpha   90.00
_cell.angle_beta   90.00
_cell.angle_gamma   90.00
#
_symmetry.space_group_name_H-M   'P 1'
#
loop_
_entity.id
_entity.type
_entity.pdbx_description
1 polymer ?
#
loop_
_entity_poly.entity_id
_entity_poly.type
_entity_poly.pdbx_seq_one_letter_code
_entity_poly.pdbx_strand_id
1 'polypeptide(L)'
;MTLTDEKEIEERFYSDLEFGTGGLCDVMGAGTNRMNKCTVGKATICHGRYLQDAYSVGACRTRGMVIGYDTRNNSEFFSRIAANMY
;
A
#
# COMPACT_ATOMS: atom_id res chain seq x y z
N MET A 1 9.06 -11.26 17.53
CA MET A 1 7.71 -10.74 17.79
C MET A 1 6.79 -11.95 17.92
N THR A 2 6.56 -12.41 19.14
CA THR A 2 5.74 -13.60 19.41
C THR A 2 4.26 -13.22 19.27
N LEU A 3 3.55 -13.84 18.32
CA LEU A 3 2.10 -13.67 18.09
C LEU A 3 1.31 -14.42 19.17
N THR A 4 1.49 -14.03 20.43
CA THR A 4 0.88 -14.72 21.58
C THR A 4 -0.16 -13.87 22.31
N ASP A 5 -0.30 -12.59 21.95
CA ASP A 5 -1.30 -11.70 22.51
C ASP A 5 -2.53 -11.63 21.58
N GLU A 6 -3.65 -12.16 22.06
CA GLU A 6 -4.90 -12.22 21.30
C GLU A 6 -5.46 -10.82 20.98
N LYS A 7 -5.29 -9.83 21.87
CA LYS A 7 -5.77 -8.45 21.64
C LYS A 7 -4.94 -7.76 20.56
N GLU A 8 -3.64 -8.02 20.55
CA GLU A 8 -2.76 -7.47 19.51
C GLU A 8 -3.10 -8.06 18.13
N ILE A 9 -3.44 -9.35 18.07
CA ILE A 9 -3.90 -9.98 16.84
C ILE A 9 -5.24 -9.38 16.40
N GLU A 10 -6.20 -9.24 17.32
CA GLU A 10 -7.49 -8.62 17.01
C GLU A 10 -7.29 -7.22 16.42
N GLU A 11 -6.52 -6.35 17.07
CA GLU A 11 -6.30 -4.98 16.61
C GLU A 11 -5.64 -4.89 15.21
N ARG A 12 -4.78 -5.85 14.87
CA ARG A 12 -4.13 -5.92 13.55
C ARG A 12 -5.08 -6.30 12.41
N PHE A 13 -6.17 -7.01 12.72
CA PHE A 13 -7.08 -7.58 11.73
C PHE A 13 -8.52 -7.05 11.82
N TYR A 14 -8.84 -6.29 12.85
CA TYR A 14 -10.18 -5.78 13.11
C TYR A 14 -10.67 -4.82 12.02
N SER A 15 -9.77 -4.06 11.40
CA SER A 15 -10.06 -3.13 10.31
C SER A 15 -9.06 -3.24 9.17
N ASP A 16 -9.41 -2.68 8.02
CA ASP A 16 -8.45 -2.37 6.95
C ASP A 16 -7.79 -1.03 7.25
N LEU A 17 -6.55 -0.87 6.83
CA LEU A 17 -5.84 0.42 6.92
C LEU A 17 -6.57 1.49 6.09
N GLU A 18 -7.00 2.57 6.76
CA GLU A 18 -7.73 3.66 6.13
C GLU A 18 -6.84 4.60 5.31
N PHE A 19 -7.38 5.07 4.19
CA PHE A 19 -6.73 6.07 3.35
C PHE A 19 -7.12 7.47 3.83
N GLY A 20 -6.21 8.12 4.57
CA GLY A 20 -6.42 9.48 5.06
C GLY A 20 -6.06 10.55 4.04
N THR A 21 -6.17 11.82 4.44
CA THR A 21 -5.72 12.98 3.64
C THR A 21 -4.23 12.94 3.31
N GLY A 22 -3.43 12.29 4.16
CA GLY A 22 -1.99 12.03 3.93
C GLY A 22 -1.69 10.70 3.24
N GLY A 23 -2.70 9.98 2.75
CA GLY A 23 -2.54 8.62 2.23
C GLY A 23 -2.57 7.53 3.31
N LEU A 24 -2.05 6.36 2.98
CA LEU A 24 -1.95 5.21 3.90
C LEU A 24 -0.79 5.43 4.87
N CYS A 25 -1.09 5.66 6.15
CA CYS A 25 -0.09 5.88 7.20
C CYS A 25 -0.43 5.03 8.43
N ASP A 26 0.42 4.06 8.77
CA ASP A 26 0.31 3.30 10.02
C ASP A 26 1.66 2.67 10.40
N VAL A 27 1.68 2.02 11.56
CA VAL A 27 2.74 1.15 12.03
C VAL A 27 2.92 -0.02 11.06
N MET A 28 4.19 -0.32 10.78
CA MET A 28 4.55 -1.48 9.96
C MET A 28 4.31 -2.78 10.73
N GLY A 29 3.62 -3.73 10.11
CA GLY A 29 3.31 -5.00 10.76
C GLY A 29 2.45 -5.93 9.91
N ALA A 30 2.32 -7.17 10.36
CA ALA A 30 1.35 -8.09 9.81
C ALA A 30 -0.06 -7.72 10.31
N GLY A 31 -1.03 -7.69 9.40
CA GLY A 31 -2.39 -7.25 9.67
C GLY A 31 -3.00 -6.54 8.47
N THR A 32 -4.34 -6.52 8.39
CA THR A 32 -5.06 -5.67 7.43
C THR A 32 -5.01 -4.19 7.84
N ASN A 33 -4.94 -3.93 9.15
CA ASN A 33 -4.85 -2.61 9.76
C ASN A 33 -3.40 -2.10 9.88
N ARG A 34 -2.45 -2.65 9.10
CA ARG A 34 -1.03 -2.33 9.23
C ARG A 34 -0.38 -2.06 7.89
N MET A 35 0.70 -1.26 7.92
CA MET A 35 1.49 -0.98 6.74
C MET A 35 2.37 -2.19 6.41
N ASN A 36 2.08 -2.84 5.27
CA ASN A 36 2.85 -3.99 4.79
C ASN A 36 2.78 -4.11 3.26
N LYS A 37 3.55 -5.08 2.73
CA LYS A 37 3.64 -5.32 1.28
C LYS A 37 2.28 -5.59 0.62
N CYS A 38 1.36 -6.26 1.32
CA CYS A 38 0.05 -6.62 0.77
C CYS A 38 -0.85 -5.39 0.70
N THR A 39 -0.86 -4.57 1.76
CA THR A 39 -1.61 -3.30 1.80
C THR A 39 -1.14 -2.35 0.71
N VAL A 40 0.18 -2.15 0.57
CA VAL A 40 0.76 -1.30 -0.48
C VAL A 40 0.46 -1.87 -1.88
N GLY A 41 0.69 -3.17 -2.09
CA GLY A 41 0.41 -3.80 -3.39
C GLY A 41 -1.06 -3.72 -3.79
N LYS A 42 -1.98 -3.98 -2.86
CA LYS A 42 -3.44 -3.84 -3.08
C LYS A 42 -3.77 -2.40 -3.49
N ALA A 43 -3.24 -1.41 -2.78
CA ALA A 43 -3.46 0.00 -3.09
C ALA A 43 -2.92 0.37 -4.48
N THR A 44 -1.70 -0.07 -4.84
CA THR A 44 -1.11 0.20 -6.15
C THR A 44 -1.92 -0.41 -7.29
N ILE A 45 -2.34 -1.67 -7.18
CA ILE A 45 -3.15 -2.34 -8.21
C ILE A 45 -4.51 -1.65 -8.35
N CYS A 46 -5.17 -1.34 -7.22
CA CYS A 46 -6.45 -0.64 -7.23
C CYS A 46 -6.33 0.74 -7.87
N HIS A 47 -5.27 1.49 -7.56
CA HIS A 47 -5.02 2.80 -8.14
C HIS A 47 -4.76 2.72 -9.66
N GLY A 48 -3.94 1.76 -10.09
CA GLY A 48 -3.67 1.52 -11.50
C GLY A 48 -4.91 1.16 -12.30
N ARG A 49 -5.81 0.34 -11.74
CA ARG A 49 -7.10 0.00 -12.36
C ARG A 49 -8.03 1.21 -12.43
N TYR A 50 -8.16 1.95 -11.33
CA TYR A 50 -8.95 3.17 -11.28
C TYR A 50 -8.54 4.18 -12.36
N LEU A 51 -7.24 4.40 -12.56
CA LEU A 51 -6.73 5.29 -13.60
C LEU A 51 -7.05 4.79 -15.01
N GLN A 52 -6.96 3.49 -15.25
CA GLN A 52 -7.30 2.89 -16.54
C GLN A 52 -8.78 3.03 -16.87
N ASP A 53 -9.66 2.90 -15.87
CA ASP A 53 -11.10 3.11 -16.02
C ASP A 53 -11.42 4.58 -16.29
N ALA A 54 -10.70 5.51 -15.64
CA ALA A 54 -10.91 6.95 -15.78
C ALA A 54 -10.36 7.55 -17.08
N TYR A 55 -9.23 7.04 -17.60
CA TYR A 55 -8.47 7.68 -18.69
C TYR A 55 -8.15 6.77 -19.89
N SER A 56 -8.60 5.51 -19.89
CA SER A 56 -8.25 4.43 -20.83
C SER A 56 -6.83 3.87 -20.69
N VAL A 57 -6.70 2.57 -20.98
CA VAL A 57 -5.43 1.82 -20.90
C VAL A 57 -4.33 2.43 -21.77
N GLY A 58 -4.67 2.89 -22.98
CA GLY A 58 -3.69 3.46 -23.93
C GLY A 58 -3.08 4.78 -23.44
N ALA A 59 -3.88 5.66 -22.85
CA ALA A 59 -3.38 6.92 -22.31
C ALA A 59 -2.51 6.70 -21.06
N CYS A 60 -2.89 5.76 -20.18
CA CYS A 60 -2.09 5.44 -19.00
C CYS A 60 -0.72 4.86 -19.37
N ARG A 61 -0.65 3.95 -20.36
CA ARG A 61 0.60 3.35 -20.83
C ARG A 61 1.60 4.35 -21.40
N THR A 62 1.13 5.43 -22.03
CA THR A 62 2.00 6.45 -22.63
C THR A 62 2.51 7.47 -21.62
N ARG A 63 1.77 7.75 -20.55
CA ARG A 63 2.16 8.70 -19.50
C ARG A 63 3.07 8.10 -18.43
N GLY A 64 2.90 6.81 -18.14
CA GLY A 64 3.65 6.13 -17.08
C GLY A 64 3.27 6.60 -15.67
N MET A 65 4.03 6.14 -14.67
CA MET A 65 3.83 6.49 -13.25
C MET A 65 5.17 6.88 -12.62
N VAL A 66 5.16 7.94 -11.81
CA VAL A 66 6.33 8.39 -11.05
C VAL A 66 6.20 7.85 -9.63
N ILE A 67 7.24 7.15 -9.17
CA ILE A 67 7.32 6.61 -7.81
C ILE A 67 8.46 7.31 -7.08
N GLY A 68 8.12 8.00 -6.00
CA GLY A 68 9.08 8.63 -5.09
C GLY A 68 8.94 8.08 -3.68
N TYR A 69 10.02 8.16 -2.90
CA TYR A 69 10.03 7.74 -1.51
C TYR A 69 11.00 8.62 -0.70
N ASP A 70 10.80 8.71 0.61
CA ASP A 70 11.62 9.51 1.52
C ASP A 70 12.66 8.65 2.26
N THR A 71 13.36 9.22 3.24
CA THR A 71 14.40 8.52 4.01
C THR A 71 13.86 7.65 5.16
N ARG A 72 12.55 7.46 5.29
CA ARG A 72 12.00 6.62 6.37
C ARG A 72 12.38 5.16 6.18
N ASN A 73 12.41 4.44 7.29
CA ASN A 73 12.70 3.01 7.27
C ASN A 73 11.71 2.28 6.35
N ASN A 74 12.22 1.37 5.51
CA ASN A 74 11.47 0.62 4.49
C ASN A 74 10.82 1.44 3.36
N SER A 75 11.08 2.75 3.25
CA SER A 75 10.57 3.56 2.14
C SER A 75 11.02 3.04 0.76
N GLU A 76 12.29 2.66 0.62
CA GLU A 76 12.79 2.00 -0.60
C GLU A 76 12.13 0.64 -0.85
N PHE A 77 11.88 -0.14 0.21
CA PHE A 77 11.22 -1.44 0.06
C PHE A 77 9.80 -1.27 -0.49
N PHE A 78 9.01 -0.35 0.08
CA PHE A 78 7.65 -0.11 -0.39
C PHE A 78 7.60 0.50 -1.79
N SER A 79 8.54 1.38 -2.15
CA SER A 79 8.60 1.94 -3.50
C SER A 79 8.86 0.85 -4.55
N ARG A 80 9.74 -0.12 -4.26
CA ARG A 80 9.97 -1.28 -5.13
C ARG A 80 8.75 -2.20 -5.20
N ILE A 81 8.02 -2.39 -4.10
CA ILE A 81 6.75 -3.14 -4.13
C ILE A 81 5.76 -2.45 -5.07
N ALA A 82 5.58 -1.13 -4.95
CA ALA A 82 4.70 -0.37 -5.84
C ALA A 82 5.14 -0.49 -7.31
N ALA A 83 6.44 -0.38 -7.60
CA ALA A 83 6.97 -0.49 -8.96
C ALA A 83 6.73 -1.86 -9.59
N ASN A 84 6.82 -2.95 -8.80
CA ASN A 84 6.61 -4.31 -9.30
C ASN A 84 5.14 -4.71 -9.49
N MET A 85 4.21 -3.91 -8.96
CA MET A 85 2.77 -4.18 -9.01
C MET A 85 2.07 -3.51 -10.19
N TYR A 86 2.79 -2.67 -10.94
CA TYR A 86 2.30 -1.95 -12.13
C TYR A 86 2.71 -2.66 -13.42
#